data_AF-A0A921BGT0-F1
#
_entry.id   AF-A0A921BGT0-F1
#
_cell.length_a   1.000
_cell.length_b   1.000
_cell.length_c   1.000
_cell.angle_alpha   90.00
_cell.angle_beta   90.00
_cell.angle_gamma   90.00
#
_symmetry.space_group_name_H-M   'P 1'
#
loop_
_entity.id
_entity.type
_entity.pdbx_description
1 polymer ?
#
loop_
_entity_poly.entity_id
_entity_poly.type
_entity_poly.pdbx_seq_one_letter_code
_entity_poly.pdbx_strand_id
1 'polypeptide(L)'
;MQVGGSRNTGKLLMDRSSPGRMGVVPPTLDVPLQILPDDSMLRSELDLPEISEPEVVQYFTNLSQLNFSIDTHFYPLGSCTMKYNPKINDEVSFMAGFAGIHPRQPLETCQGALEVLYRLQEFLAKGYRDGRCKSRYLGRCSRGTCWCVDDESLSHVARGPS
;
A
#
# COMPACT_ATOMS: atom_id res chain seq x y z
N MET A 1 -17.82 -25.53 -20.63
CA MET A 1 -16.94 -25.11 -19.52
C MET A 1 -17.21 -26.03 -18.35
N GLN A 2 -16.32 -26.99 -18.10
CA GLN A 2 -16.47 -27.94 -17.00
C GLN A 2 -16.46 -27.18 -15.66
N VAL A 3 -17.55 -27.28 -14.91
CA VAL A 3 -17.62 -26.81 -13.53
C VAL A 3 -16.78 -27.78 -12.70
N GLY A 4 -15.51 -27.43 -12.46
CA GLY A 4 -14.59 -28.22 -11.64
C GLY A 4 -15.12 -28.34 -10.21
N GLY A 5 -15.70 -29.49 -9.88
CA GLY A 5 -16.37 -29.81 -8.62
C GLY A 5 -15.46 -30.05 -7.42
N SER A 6 -14.49 -29.17 -7.15
CA SER A 6 -13.69 -29.20 -5.91
C SER A 6 -13.29 -27.80 -5.43
N ARG A 7 -14.18 -26.82 -5.56
CA ARG A 7 -13.99 -25.53 -4.89
C ARG A 7 -14.73 -25.57 -3.57
N ASN A 8 -14.06 -26.07 -2.54
CA ASN A 8 -14.54 -25.91 -1.18
C ASN A 8 -14.33 -24.44 -0.80
N THR A 9 -15.20 -23.53 -1.24
CA THR A 9 -15.19 -22.09 -0.90
C THR A 9 -16.16 -21.76 0.23
N GLY A 10 -16.97 -22.72 0.67
CA GLY A 10 -17.97 -22.54 1.72
C GLY A 10 -17.44 -22.60 3.15
N LYS A 11 -16.23 -23.13 3.37
CA LYS A 11 -15.58 -23.17 4.70
C LYS A 11 -14.71 -21.94 4.92
N LEU A 12 -14.75 -21.36 6.12
CA LEU A 12 -13.83 -20.29 6.52
C LEU A 12 -12.40 -20.82 6.62
N LEU A 13 -11.43 -19.91 6.72
CA LEU A 13 -10.03 -20.30 6.93
C LEU A 13 -9.85 -21.02 8.26
N MET A 14 -10.53 -20.55 9.32
CA MET A 14 -10.48 -21.15 10.66
C MET A 14 -11.02 -22.59 10.68
N ASP A 15 -12.07 -22.88 9.92
CA ASP A 15 -12.67 -24.23 9.84
C ASP A 15 -11.78 -25.27 9.15
N ARG A 16 -10.68 -24.83 8.53
CA ARG A 16 -9.69 -25.67 7.84
C ARG A 16 -8.43 -25.89 8.68
N SER A 17 -8.36 -25.26 9.85
CA SER A 17 -7.27 -25.42 10.79
C SER A 17 -7.15 -26.88 11.24
N SER A 18 -5.92 -27.39 11.35
CA SER A 18 -5.62 -28.67 11.98
C SER A 18 -4.42 -28.49 12.90
N PRO A 19 -4.51 -28.90 14.17
CA PRO A 19 -3.41 -28.73 15.13
C PRO A 19 -2.09 -29.32 14.63
N GLY A 20 -1.00 -28.59 14.85
CA GLY A 20 0.37 -28.94 14.48
C GLY A 20 0.77 -28.61 13.04
N ARG A 21 -0.08 -27.97 12.24
CA ARG A 21 0.26 -27.58 10.86
C ARG A 21 1.01 -26.25 10.83
N MET A 22 2.16 -26.25 10.17
CA MET A 22 2.95 -25.04 9.92
C MET A 22 2.86 -24.63 8.45
N GLY A 23 2.49 -23.37 8.23
CA GLY A 23 2.35 -22.79 6.89
C GLY A 23 3.64 -22.20 6.33
N VAL A 24 4.56 -21.77 7.18
CA VAL A 24 5.85 -21.22 6.77
C VAL A 24 6.90 -21.56 7.82
N VAL A 25 8.12 -21.83 7.38
CA VAL A 25 9.27 -21.96 8.27
C VAL A 25 9.98 -20.60 8.27
N PRO A 26 9.98 -19.86 9.40
CA PRO A 26 10.69 -18.60 9.46
C PRO A 26 12.20 -18.81 9.24
N PRO A 27 12.91 -17.85 8.66
CA PRO A 27 14.35 -17.94 8.48
C PRO A 27 15.06 -18.04 9.85
N THR A 28 16.27 -18.60 9.85
CA THR A 28 17.13 -18.61 11.03
C THR A 28 17.38 -17.20 11.54
N LEU A 29 17.34 -17.03 12.86
CA LEU A 29 17.52 -15.75 13.52
C LEU A 29 18.90 -15.15 13.17
N ASP A 30 18.87 -13.94 12.63
CA ASP A 30 20.03 -13.15 12.19
C ASP A 30 20.40 -12.03 13.19
N VAL A 31 19.58 -11.83 14.21
CA VAL A 31 19.74 -10.80 15.24
C VAL A 31 19.91 -11.40 16.65
N PRO A 32 20.48 -10.66 17.62
CA PRO A 32 20.56 -11.13 19.00
C PRO A 32 19.18 -11.41 19.59
N LEU A 33 19.09 -12.46 20.42
CA LEU A 33 17.86 -12.79 21.15
C LEU A 33 17.52 -11.68 22.14
N GLN A 34 16.29 -11.17 22.05
CA GLN A 34 15.77 -10.17 22.97
C GLN A 34 15.02 -10.86 24.12
N ILE A 35 15.15 -10.30 25.33
CA ILE A 35 14.44 -10.78 26.51
C ILE A 35 12.93 -10.51 26.33
N LEU A 36 12.13 -11.56 26.48
CA LEU A 36 10.67 -11.47 26.41
C LEU A 36 10.12 -10.66 27.60
N PRO A 37 9.01 -9.93 27.42
CA PRO A 37 8.30 -9.30 28.52
C PRO A 37 7.78 -10.34 29.53
N ASP A 38 7.45 -9.90 30.74
CA ASP A 38 6.91 -10.74 31.81
C ASP A 38 5.72 -11.59 31.34
N ASP A 39 5.64 -12.84 31.79
CA ASP A 39 4.60 -13.82 31.40
C ASP A 39 3.18 -13.31 31.64
N SER A 40 2.97 -12.42 32.61
CA SER A 40 1.65 -11.79 32.85
C SER A 40 1.15 -10.94 31.68
N MET A 41 2.06 -10.48 30.80
CA MET A 41 1.74 -9.72 29.59
C MET A 41 1.57 -10.62 28.36
N LEU A 42 1.89 -11.91 28.45
CA LEU A 42 1.83 -12.84 27.34
C LEU A 42 0.49 -13.59 27.33
N ARG A 43 -0.01 -13.87 26.12
CA ARG A 43 -1.18 -14.73 25.93
C ARG A 43 -0.69 -16.17 25.84
N SER A 44 -1.33 -17.08 26.59
CA SER A 44 -1.00 -18.50 26.58
C SER A 44 -1.39 -19.20 25.28
N GLU A 45 -2.48 -18.77 24.65
CA GLU A 45 -2.99 -19.31 23.40
C GLU A 45 -3.40 -18.19 22.44
N LEU A 46 -3.21 -18.45 21.15
CA LEU A 46 -3.58 -17.55 20.07
C LEU A 46 -4.37 -18.33 19.02
N ASP A 47 -5.61 -17.92 18.79
CA ASP A 47 -6.56 -18.60 17.89
C ASP A 47 -6.26 -18.25 16.41
N LEU A 48 -5.07 -18.62 15.94
CA LEU A 48 -4.67 -18.52 14.54
C LEU A 48 -4.88 -19.87 13.84
N PRO A 49 -5.25 -19.86 12.54
CA PRO A 49 -5.44 -21.09 11.81
C PRO A 49 -4.09 -21.78 11.55
N GLU A 50 -4.02 -23.06 11.89
CA GLU A 50 -2.88 -23.93 11.63
C GLU A 50 -3.10 -24.65 10.31
N ILE A 51 -2.47 -24.13 9.25
CA ILE A 51 -2.72 -24.54 7.86
C ILE A 51 -1.41 -24.53 7.06
N SER A 52 -1.30 -25.40 6.06
CA SER A 52 -0.10 -25.48 5.22
C SER A 52 -0.06 -24.39 4.14
N GLU A 53 1.13 -24.02 3.66
CA GLU A 53 1.32 -23.04 2.58
C GLU A 53 0.42 -23.28 1.34
N PRO A 54 0.38 -24.50 0.74
CA PRO A 54 -0.44 -24.72 -0.45
C PRO A 54 -1.95 -24.56 -0.18
N GLU A 55 -2.41 -24.94 1.01
CA GLU A 55 -3.81 -24.78 1.40
C GLU A 55 -4.18 -23.29 1.56
N VAL A 56 -3.28 -22.46 2.09
CA VAL A 56 -3.44 -21.00 2.18
C VAL A 56 -3.50 -20.38 0.80
N VAL A 57 -2.57 -20.73 -0.08
CA VAL A 57 -2.54 -20.23 -1.47
C VAL A 57 -3.83 -20.62 -2.21
N GLN A 58 -4.26 -21.88 -2.08
CA GLN A 58 -5.50 -22.35 -2.68
C GLN A 58 -6.72 -21.61 -2.12
N TYR A 59 -6.76 -21.35 -0.81
CA TYR A 59 -7.85 -20.62 -0.17
C TYR A 59 -7.98 -19.20 -0.74
N PHE A 60 -6.90 -18.41 -0.72
CA PHE A 60 -6.94 -17.03 -1.20
C PHE A 60 -7.14 -16.94 -2.72
N THR A 61 -6.62 -17.89 -3.49
CA THR A 61 -6.87 -17.98 -4.94
C THR A 61 -8.34 -18.25 -5.25
N ASN A 62 -9.00 -19.13 -4.49
CA ASN A 62 -10.42 -19.37 -4.66
C ASN A 62 -11.26 -18.17 -4.19
N LEU A 63 -10.84 -17.50 -3.11
CA LEU A 63 -11.52 -16.32 -2.61
C LEU A 63 -11.45 -15.15 -3.60
N SER A 64 -10.31 -14.95 -4.26
CA SER A 64 -10.15 -13.89 -5.26
C SER A 64 -11.06 -14.09 -6.49
N GLN A 65 -11.34 -15.33 -6.87
CA GLN A 65 -12.27 -15.66 -7.96
C GLN A 65 -13.73 -15.33 -7.62
N LEU A 66 -14.08 -15.22 -6.34
CA LEU A 66 -15.41 -14.79 -5.89
C LEU A 66 -15.56 -13.26 -5.90
N ASN A 67 -14.45 -12.52 -5.97
CA ASN A 67 -14.46 -11.07 -5.97
C ASN A 67 -14.68 -10.52 -7.39
N PHE A 68 -15.56 -9.53 -7.50
CA PHE A 68 -15.69 -8.73 -8.72
C PHE A 68 -14.55 -7.70 -8.72
N SER A 69 -13.78 -7.64 -9.79
CA SER A 69 -12.59 -6.79 -9.88
C SER A 69 -12.54 -6.02 -11.19
N ILE A 70 -11.88 -4.87 -11.19
CA ILE A 70 -11.69 -4.03 -12.39
C ILE A 70 -10.81 -4.72 -13.47
N ASP A 71 -9.92 -5.62 -13.06
CA ASP A 71 -9.04 -6.34 -13.98
C ASP A 71 -9.80 -7.39 -14.80
N THR A 72 -10.88 -7.94 -14.23
CA THR A 72 -11.66 -9.02 -14.85
C THR A 72 -13.00 -8.56 -15.40
N HIS A 73 -13.55 -7.47 -14.89
CA HIS A 73 -14.88 -7.01 -15.24
C HIS A 73 -14.98 -5.48 -15.36
N PHE A 74 -15.99 -5.03 -16.09
CA PHE A 74 -16.30 -3.60 -16.22
C PHE A 74 -16.97 -3.06 -14.95
N TYR A 75 -16.46 -1.93 -14.42
CA TYR A 75 -16.85 -1.34 -13.13
C TYR A 75 -17.46 0.08 -13.29
N PRO A 76 -18.74 0.23 -13.70
CA PRO A 76 -19.36 1.53 -13.93
C PRO A 76 -19.92 2.15 -12.63
N LEU A 77 -19.07 2.38 -11.63
CA LEU A 77 -19.45 3.11 -10.42
C LEU A 77 -19.09 4.59 -10.54
N GLY A 78 -20.09 5.46 -10.43
CA GLY A 78 -19.87 6.91 -10.36
C GLY A 78 -19.12 7.30 -9.08
N SER A 79 -18.32 8.37 -9.13
CA SER A 79 -17.49 8.93 -8.04
C SER A 79 -16.27 8.11 -7.56
N CYS A 80 -16.28 6.78 -7.68
CA CYS A 80 -15.16 5.94 -7.22
C CYS A 80 -13.91 6.01 -8.12
N THR A 81 -14.02 6.57 -9.33
CA THR A 81 -12.93 6.67 -10.32
C THR A 81 -12.19 5.34 -10.50
N MET A 82 -12.94 4.25 -10.69
CA MET A 82 -12.41 2.91 -10.93
C MET A 82 -11.77 2.83 -12.32
N LYS A 83 -10.55 3.37 -12.44
CA LYS A 83 -9.72 3.38 -13.65
C LYS A 83 -8.73 2.22 -13.62
N TYR A 84 -8.29 1.81 -14.81
CA TYR A 84 -7.24 0.80 -14.97
C TYR A 84 -6.02 1.11 -14.09
N ASN A 85 -5.55 0.11 -13.33
CA ASN A 85 -4.29 0.17 -12.58
C ASN A 85 -3.17 -0.48 -13.43
N PRO A 86 -2.24 0.30 -14.01
CA PRO A 86 -1.14 -0.24 -14.79
C PRO A 86 -0.24 -1.15 -13.96
N LYS A 87 0.01 -2.37 -14.45
CA LYS A 87 0.85 -3.36 -13.73
C LYS A 87 2.30 -2.92 -13.54
N ILE A 88 2.80 -2.04 -14.40
CA ILE A 88 4.11 -1.40 -14.22
C ILE A 88 4.21 -0.61 -12.91
N ASN A 89 3.11 -0.05 -12.40
CA ASN A 89 3.14 0.67 -11.13
C ASN A 89 3.42 -0.28 -9.96
N ASP A 90 2.80 -1.47 -10.00
CA ASP A 90 3.03 -2.50 -9.01
C ASP A 90 4.51 -2.95 -9.07
N GLU A 91 5.04 -3.25 -10.26
CA GLU A 91 6.45 -3.61 -10.46
C GLU A 91 7.43 -2.53 -9.95
N VAL A 92 7.15 -1.26 -10.26
CA VAL A 92 7.96 -0.13 -9.81
C VAL A 92 7.94 -0.01 -8.29
N SER A 93 6.80 -0.26 -7.65
CA SER A 93 6.67 -0.21 -6.19
C SER A 93 7.47 -1.32 -5.48
N PHE A 94 7.64 -2.48 -6.13
CA PHE A 94 8.40 -3.61 -5.60
C PHE A 94 9.91 -3.51 -5.82
N MET A 95 10.41 -2.48 -6.51
CA MET A 95 11.86 -2.29 -6.63
C MET A 95 12.48 -2.18 -5.23
N ALA A 96 13.62 -2.86 -5.01
CA ALA A 96 14.28 -2.92 -3.70
C ALA A 96 14.59 -1.54 -3.11
N GLY A 97 14.91 -0.56 -3.98
CA GLY A 97 15.14 0.83 -3.59
C GLY A 97 13.90 1.58 -3.09
N PHE A 98 12.69 1.04 -3.22
CA PHE A 98 11.45 1.61 -2.68
C PHE A 98 10.86 0.72 -1.57
N ALA A 99 10.66 -0.57 -1.84
CA ALA A 99 10.01 -1.49 -0.91
C ALA A 99 10.81 -1.72 0.39
N GLY A 100 12.14 -1.57 0.33
CA GLY A 100 13.04 -1.81 1.45
C GLY A 100 13.41 -0.58 2.29
N ILE A 101 12.85 0.60 2.01
CA ILE A 101 13.21 1.82 2.74
C ILE A 101 12.56 1.83 4.13
N HIS A 102 13.39 1.98 5.17
CA HIS A 102 12.88 2.27 6.52
C HIS A 102 12.66 3.78 6.68
N PRO A 103 11.52 4.26 7.24
CA PRO A 103 11.24 5.70 7.38
C PRO A 103 12.28 6.51 8.17
N ARG A 104 13.07 5.86 9.02
CA ARG A 104 14.15 6.48 9.82
C ARG A 104 15.57 6.22 9.29
N GLN A 105 15.71 5.76 8.05
CA GLN A 105 17.00 5.54 7.42
C GLN A 105 17.73 6.87 7.12
N PRO A 106 19.08 6.93 7.11
CA PRO A 106 19.81 8.16 6.78
C PRO A 106 19.42 8.73 5.40
N LEU A 107 19.24 10.05 5.33
CA LEU A 107 18.71 10.75 4.15
C LEU A 107 19.58 10.56 2.90
N GLU A 108 20.88 10.39 3.09
CA GLU A 108 21.87 10.21 2.03
C GLU A 108 21.60 8.92 1.23
N THR A 109 21.00 7.91 1.88
CA THR A 109 20.72 6.60 1.26
C THR A 109 19.34 6.53 0.60
N CYS A 110 18.50 7.55 0.76
CA CYS A 110 17.12 7.58 0.27
C CYS A 110 16.87 8.64 -0.81
N GLN A 111 17.92 9.22 -1.40
CA GLN A 111 17.82 10.34 -2.34
C GLN A 111 16.92 10.05 -3.55
N GLY A 112 16.95 8.81 -4.09
CA GLY A 112 16.08 8.44 -5.22
C GLY A 112 14.58 8.50 -4.88
N ALA A 113 14.19 8.10 -3.68
CA ALA A 113 12.80 8.18 -3.24
C ALA A 113 12.36 9.62 -2.98
N LEU A 114 13.24 10.44 -2.39
CA LEU A 114 13.00 11.86 -2.17
C LEU A 114 12.85 12.62 -3.49
N GLU A 115 13.64 12.27 -4.50
CA GLU A 115 13.52 12.84 -5.84
C GLU A 115 12.16 12.55 -6.48
N VAL A 116 11.65 11.32 -6.36
CA VAL A 116 10.31 10.96 -6.86
C VAL A 116 9.23 11.78 -6.16
N LEU A 117 9.30 11.92 -4.84
CA LEU A 117 8.35 12.74 -4.08
C LEU A 117 8.39 14.21 -4.51
N TYR A 118 9.59 14.77 -4.67
CA TYR A 118 9.77 16.15 -5.12
C TYR A 118 9.22 16.37 -6.53
N ARG A 119 9.52 15.49 -7.48
CA ARG A 119 9.01 15.57 -8.85
C ARG A 119 7.49 15.41 -8.89
N LEU A 120 6.93 14.50 -8.08
CA LEU A 120 5.48 14.33 -7.96
C LEU A 120 4.81 15.60 -7.43
N GLN A 121 5.38 16.22 -6.38
CA GLN A 121 4.91 17.49 -5.86
C GLN A 121 4.90 18.57 -6.95
N GLU A 122 5.99 18.69 -7.72
CA GLU A 122 6.08 19.64 -8.84
C GLU A 122 5.05 19.38 -9.94
N PHE A 123 4.83 18.12 -10.32
CA PHE A 123 3.83 17.77 -11.33
C PHE A 123 2.41 18.07 -10.87
N LEU A 124 2.09 17.75 -9.62
CA LEU A 124 0.80 18.09 -9.04
C LEU A 124 0.64 19.61 -8.94
N ALA A 125 1.64 20.32 -8.40
CA ALA A 125 1.60 21.78 -8.30
C ALA A 125 1.41 22.44 -9.67
N LYS A 126 2.10 21.96 -10.71
CA LYS A 126 1.89 22.44 -12.09
C LYS A 126 0.52 22.07 -12.64
N GLY A 127 0.02 20.86 -12.41
CA GLY A 127 -1.32 20.45 -12.81
C GLY A 127 -2.42 21.27 -12.13
N TYR A 128 -2.27 21.59 -10.84
CA TYR A 128 -3.16 22.47 -10.10
C TYR A 128 -3.00 23.95 -10.50
N ARG A 129 -1.79 24.41 -10.86
CA ARG A 129 -1.53 25.77 -11.36
C ARG A 129 -1.94 25.98 -12.84
N ASP A 130 -1.95 24.93 -13.67
CA ASP A 130 -2.51 24.93 -15.03
C ASP A 130 -4.02 24.63 -15.06
N GLY A 131 -4.58 24.25 -13.91
CA GLY A 131 -5.91 24.65 -13.50
C GLY A 131 -6.01 26.17 -13.32
N ARG A 132 -5.57 26.95 -14.33
CA ARG A 132 -5.78 28.38 -14.39
C ARG A 132 -7.27 28.60 -14.27
N CYS A 133 -7.69 29.07 -13.10
CA CYS A 133 -8.75 30.06 -13.04
C CYS A 133 -8.27 31.23 -13.91
N LYS A 134 -8.49 31.15 -15.23
CA LYS A 134 -8.24 32.23 -16.20
C LYS A 134 -9.27 33.35 -16.02
N SER A 135 -9.71 33.65 -14.80
CA SER A 135 -10.42 34.91 -14.55
C SER A 135 -9.37 36.00 -14.38
N ARG A 136 -8.87 36.51 -15.50
CA ARG A 136 -8.35 37.87 -15.60
C ARG A 136 -9.52 38.85 -15.53
N TYR A 137 -10.31 38.77 -14.47
CA TYR A 137 -11.31 39.76 -14.08
C TYR A 137 -11.43 39.68 -12.55
N LEU A 138 -11.11 40.81 -11.91
CA LEU A 138 -11.45 41.11 -10.52
C LEU A 138 -12.91 40.69 -10.26
N GLY A 139 -13.13 39.65 -9.48
CA GLY A 139 -14.48 39.11 -9.33
C GLY A 139 -14.59 37.92 -8.39
N ARG A 140 -14.42 38.20 -7.09
CA ARG A 140 -15.00 37.51 -5.92
C ARG A 140 -15.20 35.99 -6.01
N CYS A 141 -14.30 35.26 -5.34
CA CYS A 141 -14.52 33.86 -4.95
C CYS A 141 -15.74 33.80 -4.01
N SER A 142 -16.86 33.24 -4.48
CA SER A 142 -18.00 32.91 -3.64
C SER A 142 -18.31 31.42 -3.77
N ARG A 143 -17.95 30.70 -2.68
CA ARG A 143 -18.28 29.30 -2.35
C ARG A 143 -17.26 28.23 -2.79
N GLY A 144 -16.36 27.90 -1.86
CA GLY A 144 -15.80 26.55 -1.70
C GLY A 144 -14.31 26.41 -1.97
N THR A 145 -13.49 26.86 -1.01
CA THR A 145 -12.06 26.51 -0.80
C THR A 145 -11.14 26.50 -2.03
N CYS A 146 -10.50 27.64 -2.29
CA CYS A 146 -9.27 27.72 -3.07
C CYS A 146 -8.10 27.41 -2.12
N TRP A 147 -7.43 26.27 -2.28
CA TRP A 147 -6.19 25.97 -1.56
C TRP A 147 -5.02 26.64 -2.29
N CYS A 148 -4.71 27.88 -1.93
CA CYS A 148 -3.38 28.43 -2.17
C CYS A 148 -2.49 27.95 -1.01
N VAL A 149 -1.52 27.10 -1.31
CA VAL A 149 -0.44 26.82 -0.36
C VAL A 149 0.52 28.00 -0.45
N ASP A 150 0.63 28.78 0.63
CA ASP A 150 1.56 29.90 0.73
C ASP A 150 3.01 29.38 0.70
N ASP A 151 3.77 29.93 -0.24
CA ASP A 151 5.14 29.57 -0.65
C ASP A 151 6.23 30.01 0.37
N GLU A 152 5.87 30.31 1.63
CA GLU A 152 6.81 30.94 2.58
C GLU A 152 7.61 29.97 3.46
N SER A 153 7.19 28.70 3.61
CA SER A 153 7.80 27.79 4.59
C SER A 153 9.00 26.96 4.09
N LEU A 154 9.32 26.97 2.78
CA LEU A 154 10.39 26.14 2.19
C LEU A 154 11.68 26.90 1.85
N SER A 155 11.73 28.21 2.06
CA SER A 155 12.89 29.05 1.73
C SER A 155 14.12 28.87 2.63
N HIS A 156 13.98 28.18 3.77
CA HIS A 156 15.02 28.12 4.80
C HIS A 156 15.94 26.88 4.75
N VAL A 157 15.68 25.89 3.89
CA VAL A 157 16.48 24.63 3.88
C VAL A 157 17.56 24.60 2.79
N ALA A 158 17.54 25.52 1.81
CA ALA A 158 18.39 25.44 0.62
C ALA A 158 19.67 26.31 0.62
N ARG A 159 20.16 26.78 1.78
CA ARG A 159 21.43 27.53 1.86
C ARG A 159 22.33 27.01 2.98
N GLY A 160 23.06 25.93 2.69
CA GLY A 160 24.30 25.57 3.38
C GLY A 160 25.52 26.07 2.57
N PRO A 161 26.61 26.52 3.24
CA PRO A 161 27.65 27.33 2.61
C PRO A 161 28.64 26.50 1.78
N SER A 162 29.05 27.09 0.65
CA SER A 162 30.26 26.76 -0.13
C SER A 162 31.53 27.22 0.55
#